data_AF-A0AAV3AUK7-F1
#
_entry.id   AF-A0AAV3AUK7-F1
#
_cell.length_a   1.000
_cell.length_b   1.000
_cell.length_c   1.000
_cell.angle_alpha   90.00
_cell.angle_beta   90.00
_cell.angle_gamma   90.00
#
_symmetry.space_group_name_H-M   'P 1'
#
loop_
_entity.id
_entity.type
_entity.pdbx_description
1 polymer ?
#
loop_
_entity_poly.entity_id
_entity_poly.type
_entity_poly.pdbx_seq_one_letter_code
_entity_poly.pdbx_strand_id
1 'polypeptide(L)'
;MDLLMENDLVPGFELMGSPSGYFTDFEDKVQVEEWRHLVYLTAKRYIEKYGLPHVLSWNFETWNEPDNHDFDNVSITVTGFQNYYDACSEGLKQASQLLKFGGPGDSCRSPPRSPICWGLLGHCFNGTNFFTQETGVRLDYIAIHKKGGGNSFHILEQEKDTFSEILGHFPSFKSVPIYNDEADPLVGWSTPQSWRGDVTYAAMVVKVIDEHLDYMLSNESQGMNYSLLSNDNAFMNYYPHYFTQRTLTARFQMNNTKPPHVQMVRKPVLTVMGLLALLGEVHISTQIYVDGDMSINNDIIGVIASIHDPKKGIKSDSWQATILLYASNDNKTSTDIQFLTLNFTNFPKSKDLVYVTYYIDNTLTNPFLEWQKVGSPDFPTIKEFNQIRDAEDPVVEGPTSFPKEGDVILKVKLPVPSVLLIHICEQPRSPPGRVTHVRIIPIFNGQISVVWSDEQVKTRCLKTYEVEFSTDGLIFRHINTKPIIFTLFTYSPDTGIVSGYYRVRAVNFWNTPGPYSVPVKYRDLF
;
A
#
# COMPACT_ATOMS: atom_id res chain seq x y z
N MET A 1 8.24 -15.66 -3.31
CA MET A 1 7.98 -15.93 -1.88
C MET A 1 9.11 -15.46 -0.99
N ASP A 2 10.32 -16.05 -1.00
CA ASP A 2 11.41 -15.62 -0.09
C ASP A 2 11.70 -14.12 -0.13
N LEU A 3 11.70 -13.51 -1.32
CA LEU A 3 11.88 -12.06 -1.47
C LEU A 3 10.76 -11.23 -0.81
N LEU A 4 9.51 -11.71 -0.82
CA LEU A 4 8.40 -11.04 -0.10
C LEU A 4 8.65 -11.12 1.41
N MET A 5 9.01 -12.30 1.91
CA MET A 5 9.30 -12.53 3.34
C MET A 5 10.46 -11.66 3.82
N GLU A 6 11.52 -11.55 3.01
CA GLU A 6 12.68 -10.70 3.30
C GLU A 6 12.30 -9.21 3.43
N ASN A 7 11.19 -8.79 2.81
CA ASN A 7 10.69 -7.41 2.85
C ASN A 7 9.44 -7.25 3.73
N ASP A 8 9.17 -8.19 4.64
CA ASP A 8 8.01 -8.17 5.55
C ASP A 8 6.65 -8.04 4.81
N LEU A 9 6.57 -8.61 3.59
CA LEU A 9 5.37 -8.63 2.74
C LEU A 9 4.72 -10.02 2.71
N VAL A 10 3.42 -10.06 2.41
CA VAL A 10 2.63 -11.29 2.21
C VAL A 10 2.08 -11.34 0.79
N PRO A 11 1.95 -12.52 0.17
CA PRO A 11 1.32 -12.65 -1.15
C PRO A 11 -0.20 -12.55 -1.06
N GLY A 12 -0.81 -11.80 -1.99
CA GLY A 12 -2.09 -12.22 -2.58
C GLY A 12 -1.78 -13.39 -3.50
N PHE A 13 -2.07 -14.60 -3.05
CA PHE A 13 -1.64 -15.83 -3.71
C PHE A 13 -2.74 -16.31 -4.65
N GLU A 14 -2.77 -15.75 -5.85
CA GLU A 14 -3.57 -16.25 -6.96
C GLU A 14 -3.07 -17.64 -7.37
N LEU A 15 -3.97 -18.62 -7.37
CA LEU A 15 -3.69 -19.98 -7.85
C LEU A 15 -3.74 -20.00 -9.39
N MET A 16 -2.96 -19.13 -10.01
CA MET A 16 -3.01 -18.80 -11.43
C MET A 16 -1.85 -19.41 -12.22
N GLY A 17 -2.16 -19.96 -13.40
CA GLY A 17 -1.17 -20.41 -14.38
C GLY A 17 -1.12 -21.93 -14.60
N SER A 18 -0.30 -22.35 -15.56
CA SER A 18 -0.12 -23.75 -15.93
C SER A 18 1.37 -24.12 -15.90
N PRO A 19 1.87 -24.81 -14.83
CA PRO A 19 3.27 -25.20 -14.72
C PRO A 19 3.80 -25.90 -15.96
N SER A 20 4.67 -25.21 -16.70
CA SER A 20 5.23 -25.69 -17.98
C SER A 20 4.20 -26.12 -19.03
N GLY A 21 2.98 -25.56 -18.99
CA GLY A 21 1.88 -25.91 -19.90
C GLY A 21 1.25 -27.29 -19.64
N TYR A 22 1.43 -27.85 -18.44
CA TYR A 22 0.91 -29.18 -18.08
C TYR A 22 -0.63 -29.22 -17.99
N PHE A 23 -1.23 -28.22 -17.35
CA PHE A 23 -2.68 -28.10 -17.24
C PHE A 23 -3.22 -27.35 -18.46
N THR A 24 -4.24 -27.91 -19.10
CA THR A 24 -4.80 -27.42 -20.36
C THR A 24 -6.33 -27.42 -20.35
N ASP A 25 -6.98 -28.21 -19.50
CA ASP A 25 -8.44 -28.38 -19.49
C ASP A 25 -8.94 -28.78 -18.09
N PHE A 26 -9.77 -27.92 -17.48
CA PHE A 26 -10.37 -28.18 -16.16
C PHE A 26 -11.72 -28.90 -16.22
N GLU A 27 -12.14 -29.41 -17.38
CA GLU A 27 -13.18 -30.44 -17.47
C GLU A 27 -12.58 -31.87 -17.52
N ASP A 28 -11.27 -32.00 -17.78
CA ASP A 28 -10.55 -33.27 -17.62
C ASP A 28 -10.40 -33.60 -16.13
N LYS A 29 -11.07 -34.67 -15.69
CA LYS A 29 -11.07 -35.11 -14.29
C LYS A 29 -9.67 -35.45 -13.76
N VAL A 30 -8.77 -35.95 -14.61
CA VAL A 30 -7.38 -36.25 -14.20
C VAL A 30 -6.67 -34.96 -13.86
N GLN A 31 -6.79 -33.93 -14.70
CA GLN A 31 -6.18 -32.63 -14.46
C GLN A 31 -6.76 -31.94 -13.22
N VAL A 32 -8.08 -32.07 -12.99
CA VAL A 32 -8.74 -31.54 -11.79
C VAL A 32 -8.19 -32.20 -10.51
N GLU A 33 -8.01 -33.52 -10.50
CA GLU A 33 -7.40 -34.23 -9.36
C GLU A 33 -5.93 -33.85 -9.14
N GLU A 34 -5.17 -33.74 -10.22
CA GLU A 34 -3.76 -33.35 -10.19
C GLU A 34 -3.57 -31.90 -9.74
N TRP A 35 -4.48 -30.99 -10.13
CA TRP A 35 -4.49 -29.61 -9.68
C TRP A 35 -4.74 -29.53 -8.17
N ARG A 36 -5.72 -30.28 -7.65
CA ARG A 36 -5.96 -30.39 -6.21
C ARG A 36 -4.70 -30.84 -5.47
N HIS A 37 -4.00 -31.83 -6.01
CA HIS A 37 -2.75 -32.33 -5.44
C HIS A 37 -1.66 -31.25 -5.47
N LEU A 38 -1.49 -30.54 -6.59
CA LEU A 38 -0.54 -29.43 -6.72
C LEU A 38 -0.80 -28.34 -5.67
N VAL A 39 -2.05 -27.93 -5.49
CA VAL A 39 -2.44 -26.92 -4.49
C VAL A 39 -2.10 -27.40 -3.07
N TYR A 40 -2.45 -28.65 -2.73
CA TYR A 40 -2.08 -29.27 -1.45
C TYR A 40 -0.56 -29.24 -1.20
N LEU A 41 0.24 -29.71 -2.16
CA LEU A 41 1.69 -29.73 -2.02
C LEU A 41 2.29 -28.33 -1.90
N THR A 42 1.74 -27.37 -2.64
CA THR A 42 2.18 -25.97 -2.62
C THR A 42 1.94 -25.35 -1.24
N ALA A 43 0.71 -25.46 -0.73
CA ALA A 43 0.37 -24.95 0.59
C ALA A 43 1.17 -25.65 1.70
N LYS A 44 1.26 -26.98 1.67
CA LYS A 44 2.07 -27.76 2.62
C LYS A 44 3.53 -27.32 2.63
N ARG A 45 4.14 -27.16 1.45
CA ARG A 45 5.54 -26.71 1.31
C ARG A 45 5.76 -25.36 1.98
N TYR A 46 4.86 -24.40 1.78
CA TYR A 46 5.01 -23.07 2.37
C TYR A 46 4.70 -23.05 3.86
N ILE A 47 3.76 -23.89 4.34
CA ILE A 47 3.55 -24.10 5.77
C ILE A 47 4.80 -24.70 6.43
N GLU A 48 5.43 -25.70 5.81
CA GLU A 48 6.67 -26.30 6.32
C GLU A 48 7.82 -25.29 6.34
N LYS A 49 7.89 -24.38 5.36
CA LYS A 49 8.98 -23.41 5.22
C LYS A 49 8.83 -22.18 6.12
N TYR A 50 7.64 -21.59 6.19
CA TYR A 50 7.40 -20.30 6.86
C TYR A 50 6.59 -20.45 8.16
N GLY A 51 6.04 -21.64 8.42
CA GLY A 51 5.15 -21.89 9.55
C GLY A 51 3.70 -21.53 9.23
N LEU A 52 2.77 -22.33 9.76
CA LEU A 52 1.33 -22.12 9.57
C LEU A 52 0.88 -20.69 9.96
N PRO A 53 1.28 -20.09 11.10
CA PRO A 53 0.82 -18.75 11.47
C PRO A 53 1.13 -17.68 10.41
N HIS A 54 2.24 -17.83 9.70
CA HIS A 54 2.60 -16.92 8.62
C HIS A 54 1.74 -17.16 7.37
N VAL A 55 1.52 -18.42 6.98
CA VAL A 55 0.70 -18.73 5.79
C VAL A 55 -0.78 -18.41 6.00
N LEU A 56 -1.26 -18.38 7.25
CA LEU A 56 -2.64 -17.96 7.57
C LEU A 56 -2.93 -16.49 7.23
N SER A 57 -1.91 -15.64 7.12
CA SER A 57 -2.10 -14.25 6.72
C SER A 57 -2.19 -14.06 5.20
N TRP A 58 -1.98 -15.13 4.41
CA TRP A 58 -2.06 -15.06 2.95
C TRP A 58 -3.52 -15.09 2.50
N ASN A 59 -3.84 -14.38 1.43
CA ASN A 59 -5.12 -14.48 0.74
C ASN A 59 -4.90 -15.39 -0.46
N PHE A 60 -5.34 -16.65 -0.40
CA PHE A 60 -5.36 -17.49 -1.60
C PHE A 60 -6.57 -17.11 -2.46
N GLU A 61 -6.34 -16.89 -3.74
CA GLU A 61 -7.30 -16.31 -4.68
C GLU A 61 -7.47 -17.25 -5.88
N THR A 62 -8.60 -17.12 -6.58
CA THR A 62 -8.80 -17.74 -7.88
C THR A 62 -7.85 -17.17 -8.96
N TRP A 63 -8.00 -17.65 -10.19
CA TRP A 63 -7.32 -17.06 -11.34
C TRP A 63 -7.88 -15.66 -11.60
N ASN A 64 -7.01 -14.69 -11.90
CA ASN A 64 -7.37 -13.31 -12.20
C ASN A 64 -8.41 -13.15 -13.32
N GLU A 65 -9.40 -12.28 -13.11
CA GLU A 65 -10.40 -11.84 -14.10
C GLU A 65 -10.87 -12.94 -15.06
N PRO A 66 -11.47 -14.04 -14.56
CA PRO A 66 -11.80 -15.19 -15.38
C PRO A 66 -12.75 -14.89 -16.55
N ASP A 67 -13.63 -13.90 -16.43
CA ASP A 67 -14.54 -13.48 -17.51
C ASP A 67 -13.84 -12.62 -18.58
N ASN A 68 -12.60 -12.18 -18.36
CA ASN A 68 -11.76 -11.55 -19.38
C ASN A 68 -10.99 -12.57 -20.23
N HIS A 69 -11.08 -13.87 -19.91
CA HIS A 69 -10.53 -14.99 -20.68
C HIS A 69 -9.01 -14.97 -20.90
N ASP A 70 -8.25 -14.38 -19.97
CA ASP A 70 -6.78 -14.40 -19.99
C ASP A 70 -6.22 -15.68 -19.33
N PHE A 71 -6.37 -16.80 -20.05
CA PHE A 71 -6.00 -18.14 -19.56
C PHE A 71 -4.82 -18.76 -20.32
N ASP A 72 -4.05 -17.96 -21.08
CA ASP A 72 -3.02 -18.45 -22.01
C ASP A 72 -3.56 -19.58 -22.94
N ASN A 73 -3.04 -20.79 -22.76
CA ASN A 73 -3.40 -22.00 -23.53
C ASN A 73 -4.35 -22.94 -22.76
N VAL A 74 -4.89 -22.51 -21.61
CA VAL A 74 -5.81 -23.31 -20.79
C VAL A 74 -7.24 -23.06 -21.22
N SER A 75 -7.98 -24.14 -21.52
CA SER A 75 -9.42 -24.06 -21.77
C SER A 75 -10.18 -23.99 -20.45
N ILE A 76 -10.89 -22.88 -20.23
CA ILE A 76 -11.71 -22.68 -19.04
C ILE A 76 -13.13 -22.31 -19.45
N THR A 77 -14.06 -23.24 -19.21
CA THR A 77 -15.51 -23.00 -19.27
C THR A 77 -16.03 -22.62 -17.88
N VAL A 78 -17.31 -22.26 -17.76
CA VAL A 78 -17.95 -22.04 -16.44
C VAL A 78 -17.83 -23.28 -15.56
N THR A 79 -18.11 -24.47 -16.10
CA THR A 79 -17.99 -25.74 -15.36
C THR A 79 -16.53 -26.09 -15.06
N GLY A 80 -15.62 -25.88 -16.02
CA GLY A 80 -14.19 -26.05 -15.79
C GLY A 80 -13.68 -25.16 -14.66
N PHE A 81 -14.12 -23.89 -14.60
CA PHE A 81 -13.76 -22.99 -13.51
C PHE A 81 -14.31 -23.42 -12.15
N GLN A 82 -15.53 -23.96 -12.10
CA GLN A 82 -16.10 -24.55 -10.87
C GLN A 82 -15.29 -25.76 -10.39
N ASN A 83 -14.87 -26.65 -11.31
CA ASN A 83 -14.00 -27.79 -10.98
C ASN A 83 -12.62 -27.34 -10.48
N TYR A 84 -12.02 -26.34 -11.16
CA TYR A 84 -10.79 -25.69 -10.73
C TYR A 84 -10.93 -25.11 -9.30
N TYR A 85 -12.03 -24.41 -9.03
CA TYR A 85 -12.30 -23.83 -7.73
C TYR A 85 -12.41 -24.90 -6.64
N ASP A 86 -13.12 -26.00 -6.90
CA ASP A 86 -13.22 -27.13 -5.98
C ASP A 86 -11.85 -27.76 -5.71
N ALA A 87 -11.01 -27.87 -6.73
CA ALA A 87 -9.65 -28.41 -6.60
C ALA A 87 -8.77 -27.51 -5.73
N CYS A 88 -8.87 -26.19 -5.89
CA CYS A 88 -8.22 -25.20 -5.02
C CYS A 88 -8.73 -25.30 -3.59
N SER A 89 -10.04 -25.26 -3.39
CA SER A 89 -10.70 -25.36 -2.07
C SER A 89 -10.23 -26.59 -1.31
N GLU A 90 -10.32 -27.77 -1.92
CA GLU A 90 -10.03 -29.05 -1.27
C GLU A 90 -8.52 -29.28 -1.10
N GLY A 91 -7.69 -28.81 -2.04
CA GLY A 91 -6.24 -28.87 -1.91
C GLY A 91 -5.74 -28.04 -0.72
N LEU A 92 -6.27 -26.82 -0.57
CA LEU A 92 -5.97 -25.95 0.58
C LEU A 92 -6.49 -26.55 1.89
N LYS A 93 -7.74 -27.04 1.94
CA LYS A 93 -8.31 -27.70 3.14
C LYS A 93 -7.48 -28.91 3.57
N GLN A 94 -6.98 -29.70 2.61
CA GLN A 94 -6.13 -30.86 2.88
C GLN A 94 -4.80 -30.46 3.52
N ALA A 95 -4.25 -29.28 3.18
CA ALA A 95 -3.05 -28.75 3.83
C ALA A 95 -3.36 -28.18 5.22
N SER A 96 -4.43 -27.39 5.33
CA SER A 96 -4.98 -26.90 6.60
C SER A 96 -6.37 -26.28 6.39
N GLN A 97 -7.33 -26.63 7.25
CA GLN A 97 -8.68 -26.07 7.23
C GLN A 97 -8.75 -24.57 7.59
N LEU A 98 -7.65 -24.00 8.09
CA LEU A 98 -7.59 -22.61 8.54
C LEU A 98 -7.12 -21.64 7.44
N LEU A 99 -6.57 -22.13 6.34
CA LEU A 99 -6.19 -21.26 5.21
C LEU A 99 -7.44 -20.62 4.62
N LYS A 100 -7.37 -19.35 4.20
CA LYS A 100 -8.47 -18.64 3.53
C LYS A 100 -8.40 -18.83 2.01
N PHE A 101 -9.54 -18.90 1.34
CA PHE A 101 -9.66 -18.97 -0.12
C PHE A 101 -10.89 -18.20 -0.60
N GLY A 102 -10.72 -17.35 -1.61
CA GLY A 102 -11.77 -16.52 -2.18
C GLY A 102 -11.59 -16.25 -3.67
N GLY A 103 -12.50 -15.46 -4.22
CA GLY A 103 -12.55 -15.09 -5.64
C GLY A 103 -13.90 -14.42 -6.00
N PRO A 104 -14.22 -14.22 -7.28
CA PRO A 104 -13.46 -14.62 -8.47
C PRO A 104 -12.33 -13.66 -8.87
N GLY A 105 -12.24 -12.47 -8.29
CA GLY A 105 -11.28 -11.44 -8.73
C GLY A 105 -11.65 -10.89 -10.12
N ASP A 106 -12.90 -10.45 -10.30
CA ASP A 106 -13.41 -9.96 -11.59
C ASP A 106 -14.33 -8.75 -11.43
N SER A 107 -14.64 -8.06 -12.52
CA SER A 107 -15.66 -7.01 -12.59
C SER A 107 -17.06 -7.46 -12.21
N CYS A 108 -17.40 -8.76 -12.30
CA CYS A 108 -18.73 -9.30 -11.97
C CYS A 108 -19.89 -8.47 -12.53
N ARG A 109 -19.85 -8.17 -13.83
CA ARG A 109 -20.87 -7.38 -14.53
C ARG A 109 -22.20 -8.13 -14.53
N SER A 110 -23.32 -7.42 -14.40
CA SER A 110 -24.66 -8.03 -14.31
C SER A 110 -24.90 -9.07 -15.43
N PRO A 111 -25.58 -10.18 -15.13
CA PRO A 111 -25.82 -11.24 -16.11
C PRO A 111 -26.44 -10.71 -17.42
N PRO A 112 -26.08 -11.27 -18.58
CA PRO A 112 -25.22 -12.44 -18.78
C PRO A 112 -23.73 -12.12 -18.99
N ARG A 113 -23.24 -10.94 -18.59
CA ARG A 113 -21.92 -10.44 -19.01
C ARG A 113 -20.71 -11.11 -18.34
N SER A 114 -20.83 -11.50 -17.08
CA SER A 114 -19.76 -12.17 -16.31
C SER A 114 -20.18 -13.59 -15.89
N PRO A 115 -20.36 -14.51 -16.84
CA PRO A 115 -20.92 -15.84 -16.57
C PRO A 115 -20.08 -16.70 -15.62
N ILE A 116 -18.75 -16.56 -15.62
CA ILE A 116 -17.87 -17.31 -14.71
C ILE A 116 -17.98 -16.77 -13.29
N CYS A 117 -17.97 -15.45 -13.08
CA CYS A 117 -18.20 -14.86 -11.76
C CYS A 117 -19.55 -15.32 -11.16
N TRP A 118 -20.66 -15.10 -11.87
CA TRP A 118 -21.99 -15.46 -11.37
C TRP A 118 -22.16 -16.98 -11.22
N GLY A 119 -21.54 -17.75 -12.12
CA GLY A 119 -21.49 -19.21 -12.04
C GLY A 119 -20.74 -19.72 -10.82
N LEU A 120 -19.62 -19.09 -10.44
CA LEU A 120 -18.88 -19.42 -9.22
C LEU A 120 -19.69 -19.11 -7.96
N LEU A 121 -20.27 -17.91 -7.88
CA LEU A 121 -21.08 -17.51 -6.72
C LEU A 121 -22.28 -18.45 -6.52
N GLY A 122 -22.96 -18.81 -7.61
CA GLY A 122 -24.03 -19.81 -7.57
C GLY A 122 -23.53 -21.18 -7.12
N HIS A 123 -22.40 -21.63 -7.64
CA HIS A 123 -21.78 -22.91 -7.25
C HIS A 123 -21.42 -22.96 -5.77
N CYS A 124 -20.82 -21.91 -5.22
CA CYS A 124 -20.49 -21.84 -3.79
C CYS A 124 -21.75 -21.79 -2.93
N PHE A 125 -22.81 -21.13 -3.39
CA PHE A 125 -24.07 -20.98 -2.65
C PHE A 125 -24.88 -22.28 -2.58
N ASN A 126 -25.05 -22.99 -3.70
CA ASN A 126 -25.90 -24.19 -3.76
C ASN A 126 -25.47 -25.26 -4.78
N GLY A 127 -24.29 -25.13 -5.38
CA GLY A 127 -23.71 -26.12 -6.28
C GLY A 127 -23.32 -27.41 -5.54
N THR A 128 -22.74 -28.36 -6.28
CA THR A 128 -22.27 -29.63 -5.72
C THR A 128 -20.76 -29.71 -5.87
N ASN A 129 -20.03 -29.84 -4.77
CA ASN A 129 -18.58 -29.94 -4.80
C ASN A 129 -18.13 -31.18 -5.58
N PHE A 130 -17.20 -31.00 -6.52
CA PHE A 130 -16.67 -32.06 -7.40
C PHE A 130 -16.10 -33.26 -6.63
N PHE A 131 -15.46 -33.04 -5.48
CA PHE A 131 -14.77 -34.10 -4.72
C PHE A 131 -15.64 -34.70 -3.61
N THR A 132 -16.31 -33.86 -2.82
CA THR A 132 -17.05 -34.32 -1.63
C THR A 132 -18.50 -34.67 -1.93
N GLN A 133 -19.03 -34.19 -3.05
CA GLN A 133 -20.46 -34.28 -3.41
C GLN A 133 -21.39 -33.54 -2.42
N GLU A 134 -20.84 -32.73 -1.53
CA GLU A 134 -21.62 -31.89 -0.62
C GLU A 134 -22.22 -30.70 -1.37
N THR A 135 -23.36 -30.21 -0.87
CA THR A 135 -24.01 -28.99 -1.39
C THR A 135 -23.35 -27.75 -0.81
N GLY A 136 -23.02 -26.80 -1.69
CA GLY A 136 -22.28 -25.59 -1.36
C GLY A 136 -20.77 -25.85 -1.24
N VAL A 137 -19.99 -24.80 -1.46
CA VAL A 137 -18.52 -24.83 -1.38
C VAL A 137 -18.07 -23.64 -0.56
N ARG A 138 -16.95 -23.78 0.16
CA ARG A 138 -16.39 -22.67 0.95
C ARG A 138 -16.14 -21.45 0.05
N LEU A 139 -16.34 -20.27 0.61
CA LEU A 139 -16.02 -18.99 0.00
C LEU A 139 -15.72 -18.04 1.17
N ASP A 140 -14.43 -17.91 1.49
CA ASP A 140 -14.00 -17.22 2.71
C ASP A 140 -14.01 -15.69 2.54
N TYR A 141 -13.98 -15.21 1.29
CA TYR A 141 -14.20 -13.83 0.88
C TYR A 141 -14.63 -13.79 -0.59
N ILE A 142 -15.26 -12.68 -1.01
CA ILE A 142 -15.59 -12.39 -2.41
C ILE A 142 -14.73 -11.21 -2.87
N ALA A 143 -13.96 -11.42 -3.93
CA ALA A 143 -13.14 -10.39 -4.56
C ALA A 143 -13.75 -9.91 -5.87
N ILE A 144 -13.80 -8.59 -6.04
CA ILE A 144 -14.31 -7.92 -7.24
C ILE A 144 -13.36 -6.81 -7.70
N HIS A 145 -13.31 -6.52 -8.99
CA HIS A 145 -12.48 -5.46 -9.54
C HIS A 145 -13.36 -4.31 -10.03
N LYS A 146 -13.46 -3.24 -9.23
CA LYS A 146 -14.17 -2.01 -9.63
C LYS A 146 -13.22 -0.83 -9.71
N LYS A 147 -13.17 -0.21 -10.88
CA LYS A 147 -12.26 0.91 -11.20
C LYS A 147 -13.04 2.17 -11.49
N GLY A 148 -12.46 3.32 -11.20
CA GLY A 148 -13.19 4.59 -11.12
C GLY A 148 -13.50 5.29 -12.44
N GLY A 149 -12.93 4.86 -13.57
CA GLY A 149 -13.08 5.58 -14.84
C GLY A 149 -12.54 7.03 -14.80
N GLY A 150 -11.64 7.33 -13.86
CA GLY A 150 -11.13 8.66 -13.58
C GLY A 150 -11.86 9.42 -12.47
N ASN A 151 -12.88 8.82 -11.84
CA ASN A 151 -13.62 9.38 -10.71
C ASN A 151 -13.46 8.51 -9.46
N SER A 152 -13.21 9.11 -8.29
CA SER A 152 -12.97 8.36 -7.05
C SER A 152 -14.22 7.63 -6.57
N PHE A 153 -15.31 8.37 -6.41
CA PHE A 153 -16.55 7.88 -5.81
C PHE A 153 -17.23 6.80 -6.66
N HIS A 154 -17.03 6.83 -7.98
CA HIS A 154 -17.56 5.84 -8.91
C HIS A 154 -17.04 4.41 -8.63
N ILE A 155 -15.90 4.26 -7.95
CA ILE A 155 -15.44 2.94 -7.46
C ILE A 155 -16.47 2.38 -6.49
N LEU A 156 -16.76 3.13 -5.42
CA LEU A 156 -17.68 2.73 -4.36
C LEU A 156 -19.12 2.56 -4.86
N GLU A 157 -19.59 3.42 -5.78
CA GLU A 157 -20.92 3.26 -6.39
C GLU A 157 -21.06 1.90 -7.07
N GLN A 158 -20.08 1.51 -7.89
CA GLN A 158 -20.11 0.23 -8.58
C GLN A 158 -20.00 -0.98 -7.63
N GLU A 159 -19.24 -0.86 -6.55
CA GLU A 159 -19.15 -1.88 -5.50
C GLU A 159 -20.51 -2.07 -4.82
N LYS A 160 -21.17 -0.98 -4.40
CA LYS A 160 -22.49 -1.00 -3.77
C LYS A 160 -23.54 -1.65 -4.68
N ASP A 161 -23.56 -1.28 -5.96
CA ASP A 161 -24.50 -1.83 -6.93
C ASP A 161 -24.27 -3.34 -7.12
N THR A 162 -23.02 -3.74 -7.30
CA THR A 162 -22.65 -5.15 -7.53
C THR A 162 -22.98 -5.99 -6.31
N PHE A 163 -22.68 -5.50 -5.10
CA PHE A 163 -22.99 -6.27 -3.89
C PHE A 163 -24.49 -6.34 -3.61
N SER A 164 -25.24 -5.29 -3.92
CA SER A 164 -26.70 -5.32 -3.84
C SER A 164 -27.28 -6.41 -4.75
N GLU A 165 -26.73 -6.57 -5.97
CA GLU A 165 -27.11 -7.64 -6.89
C GLU A 165 -26.71 -9.02 -6.35
N ILE A 166 -25.48 -9.17 -5.84
CA ILE A 166 -25.00 -10.42 -5.20
C ILE A 166 -25.94 -10.84 -4.07
N LEU A 167 -26.33 -9.94 -3.16
CA LEU A 167 -27.23 -10.25 -2.06
C LEU A 167 -28.66 -10.56 -2.51
N GLY A 168 -29.10 -9.98 -3.62
CA GLY A 168 -30.38 -10.32 -4.25
C GLY A 168 -30.44 -11.78 -4.70
N HIS A 169 -29.31 -12.32 -5.18
CA HIS A 169 -29.21 -13.71 -5.62
C HIS A 169 -28.78 -14.68 -4.51
N PHE A 170 -27.88 -14.26 -3.62
CA PHE A 170 -27.17 -15.10 -2.66
C PHE A 170 -27.19 -14.47 -1.25
N PRO A 171 -28.35 -14.42 -0.58
CA PRO A 171 -28.52 -13.65 0.65
C PRO A 171 -27.64 -14.13 1.82
N SER A 172 -27.18 -15.38 1.83
CA SER A 172 -26.26 -15.89 2.86
C SER A 172 -24.86 -15.30 2.77
N PHE A 173 -24.48 -14.67 1.65
CA PHE A 173 -23.19 -14.02 1.49
C PHE A 173 -23.08 -12.66 2.18
N LYS A 174 -24.15 -12.19 2.85
CA LYS A 174 -24.12 -10.93 3.62
C LYS A 174 -22.97 -10.83 4.63
N SER A 175 -22.58 -11.94 5.25
CA SER A 175 -21.48 -11.97 6.21
C SER A 175 -20.11 -12.24 5.59
N VAL A 176 -20.04 -12.58 4.30
CA VAL A 176 -18.78 -12.91 3.62
C VAL A 176 -18.01 -11.60 3.38
N PRO A 177 -16.73 -11.51 3.78
CA PRO A 177 -15.88 -10.35 3.52
C PRO A 177 -15.81 -9.99 2.02
N ILE A 178 -15.80 -8.70 1.72
CA ILE A 178 -15.71 -8.15 0.36
C ILE A 178 -14.39 -7.45 0.16
N TYR A 179 -13.68 -7.83 -0.90
CA TYR A 179 -12.43 -7.23 -1.32
C TYR A 179 -12.65 -6.52 -2.67
N ASN A 180 -12.06 -5.34 -2.81
CA ASN A 180 -11.72 -4.80 -4.12
C ASN A 180 -10.19 -4.72 -4.21
N ASP A 181 -9.60 -5.79 -4.71
CA ASP A 181 -8.18 -6.02 -4.81
C ASP A 181 -7.53 -5.37 -6.05
N GLU A 182 -8.34 -4.71 -6.90
CA GLU A 182 -7.86 -3.80 -7.94
C GLU A 182 -8.71 -2.51 -8.06
N ALA A 183 -8.86 -1.79 -6.95
CA ALA A 183 -9.66 -0.58 -6.77
C ALA A 183 -9.01 0.68 -7.34
N ASP A 184 -8.67 0.64 -8.62
CA ASP A 184 -7.87 1.71 -9.23
C ASP A 184 -8.70 2.88 -9.74
N PRO A 185 -8.17 4.11 -9.71
CA PRO A 185 -8.81 5.26 -10.35
C PRO A 185 -9.15 5.07 -11.83
N LEU A 186 -8.29 4.38 -12.59
CA LEU A 186 -8.45 4.17 -14.03
C LEU A 186 -7.78 2.86 -14.46
N VAL A 187 -8.48 2.09 -15.30
CA VAL A 187 -7.99 0.86 -15.95
C VAL A 187 -6.77 1.11 -16.85
N GLY A 188 -6.00 0.05 -17.12
CA GLY A 188 -4.83 0.09 -17.99
C GLY A 188 -3.65 0.78 -17.31
N TRP A 189 -2.92 0.03 -16.47
CA TRP A 189 -1.81 0.54 -15.67
C TRP A 189 -0.69 1.16 -16.53
N SER A 190 -0.44 0.62 -17.72
CA SER A 190 0.63 1.02 -18.64
C SER A 190 0.29 2.23 -19.50
N THR A 191 -0.99 2.63 -19.59
CA THR A 191 -1.41 3.81 -20.34
C THR A 191 -0.83 5.08 -19.68
N PRO A 192 -0.04 5.91 -20.39
CA PRO A 192 0.56 7.09 -19.79
C PRO A 192 -0.51 8.13 -19.44
N GLN A 193 -0.47 8.63 -18.21
CA GLN A 193 -1.29 9.71 -17.69
C GLN A 193 -0.40 10.62 -16.83
N SER A 194 -0.41 11.93 -17.07
CA SER A 194 0.43 12.87 -16.31
C SER A 194 0.15 12.82 -14.81
N TRP A 195 -1.14 12.78 -14.42
CA TRP A 195 -1.59 12.76 -13.03
C TRP A 195 -1.14 11.52 -12.25
N ARG A 196 -0.78 10.41 -12.92
CA ARG A 196 -0.20 9.21 -12.29
C ARG A 196 1.22 9.43 -11.78
N GLY A 197 1.90 10.47 -12.25
CA GLY A 197 3.30 10.76 -11.93
C GLY A 197 3.51 11.58 -10.66
N ASP A 198 2.48 12.26 -10.16
CA ASP A 198 2.62 13.29 -9.13
C ASP A 198 1.60 13.17 -7.98
N VAL A 199 1.43 14.24 -7.19
CA VAL A 199 0.55 14.26 -6.00
C VAL A 199 -0.93 14.16 -6.38
N THR A 200 -1.30 14.36 -7.64
CA THR A 200 -2.70 14.18 -8.09
C THR A 200 -3.15 12.75 -7.83
N TYR A 201 -2.37 11.75 -8.26
CA TYR A 201 -2.68 10.35 -7.97
C TYR A 201 -2.62 10.06 -6.47
N ALA A 202 -1.63 10.60 -5.76
CA ALA A 202 -1.48 10.39 -4.32
C ALA A 202 -2.71 10.88 -3.53
N ALA A 203 -3.16 12.12 -3.79
CA ALA A 203 -4.33 12.70 -3.13
C ALA A 203 -5.63 11.98 -3.52
N MET A 204 -5.75 11.51 -4.77
CA MET A 204 -6.89 10.70 -5.20
C MET A 204 -6.95 9.34 -4.50
N VAL A 205 -5.81 8.69 -4.24
CA VAL A 205 -5.78 7.43 -3.45
C VAL A 205 -6.27 7.67 -2.03
N VAL A 206 -5.85 8.76 -1.38
CA VAL A 206 -6.35 9.12 -0.04
C VAL A 206 -7.85 9.38 -0.07
N LYS A 207 -8.34 10.13 -1.08
CA LYS A 207 -9.76 10.42 -1.26
C LYS A 207 -10.59 9.14 -1.40
N VAL A 208 -10.15 8.19 -2.24
CA VAL A 208 -10.82 6.89 -2.38
C VAL A 208 -10.89 6.18 -1.03
N ILE A 209 -9.81 6.14 -0.25
CA ILE A 209 -9.81 5.51 1.08
C ILE A 209 -10.78 6.21 2.04
N ASP A 210 -10.81 7.54 2.06
CA ASP A 210 -11.72 8.34 2.89
C ASP A 210 -13.19 8.04 2.55
N GLU A 211 -13.55 8.03 1.26
CA GLU A 211 -14.90 7.70 0.79
C GLU A 211 -15.36 6.30 1.24
N HIS A 212 -14.46 5.32 1.26
CA HIS A 212 -14.76 3.97 1.75
C HIS A 212 -14.89 3.93 3.28
N LEU A 213 -14.06 4.66 4.02
CA LEU A 213 -14.17 4.78 5.47
C LEU A 213 -15.50 5.44 5.87
N ASP A 214 -15.87 6.54 5.21
CA ASP A 214 -17.14 7.23 5.42
C ASP A 214 -18.33 6.29 5.17
N TYR A 215 -18.28 5.52 4.08
CA TYR A 215 -19.30 4.50 3.82
C TYR A 215 -19.36 3.46 4.94
N MET A 216 -18.22 2.90 5.38
CA MET A 216 -18.15 1.90 6.44
C MET A 216 -18.67 2.42 7.80
N LEU A 217 -18.54 3.71 8.05
CA LEU A 217 -19.03 4.36 9.28
C LEU A 217 -20.50 4.81 9.17
N SER A 218 -21.05 4.86 7.96
CA SER A 218 -22.44 5.24 7.72
C SER A 218 -23.42 4.12 8.13
N ASN A 219 -24.69 4.49 8.31
CA ASN A 219 -25.76 3.51 8.52
C ASN A 219 -26.01 2.61 7.27
N GLU A 220 -25.53 3.02 6.10
CA GLU A 220 -25.64 2.25 4.85
C GLU A 220 -24.63 1.08 4.78
N SER A 221 -23.64 1.05 5.68
CA SER A 221 -22.61 -0.01 5.78
C SER A 221 -23.16 -1.39 6.11
N GLN A 222 -24.36 -1.48 6.70
CA GLN A 222 -25.01 -2.76 7.04
C GLN A 222 -25.28 -3.65 5.82
N GLY A 223 -25.10 -3.06 4.62
CA GLY A 223 -25.23 -3.70 3.34
C GLY A 223 -24.00 -4.46 2.86
N MET A 224 -22.75 -4.16 3.29
CA MET A 224 -21.52 -4.74 2.70
C MET A 224 -20.40 -4.94 3.75
N ASN A 225 -19.92 -6.19 3.91
CA ASN A 225 -18.79 -6.51 4.81
C ASN A 225 -17.43 -6.19 4.16
N TYR A 226 -17.20 -4.93 3.80
CA TYR A 226 -15.99 -4.49 3.12
C TYR A 226 -14.75 -4.63 4.01
N SER A 227 -13.70 -5.26 3.50
CA SER A 227 -12.57 -5.71 4.32
C SER A 227 -11.19 -5.43 3.70
N LEU A 228 -11.10 -5.21 2.40
CA LEU A 228 -9.83 -4.95 1.72
C LEU A 228 -10.04 -4.07 0.49
N LEU A 229 -9.19 -3.05 0.37
CA LEU A 229 -9.02 -2.24 -0.84
C LEU A 229 -7.55 -2.32 -1.24
N SER A 230 -7.25 -2.69 -2.48
CA SER A 230 -5.90 -2.65 -3.02
C SER A 230 -5.84 -1.76 -4.25
N ASN A 231 -4.80 -0.94 -4.33
CA ASN A 231 -4.43 -0.24 -5.55
C ASN A 231 -3.39 -1.11 -6.26
N ASP A 232 -3.69 -1.56 -7.46
CA ASP A 232 -2.82 -2.45 -8.21
C ASP A 232 -1.75 -1.65 -8.96
N ASN A 233 -0.72 -1.22 -8.23
CA ASN A 233 0.27 -0.25 -8.70
C ASN A 233 1.72 -0.66 -8.40
N ALA A 234 1.96 -1.94 -8.10
CA ALA A 234 3.31 -2.47 -7.88
C ALA A 234 4.08 -2.75 -9.18
N PHE A 235 3.51 -2.43 -10.35
CA PHE A 235 4.17 -2.59 -11.65
C PHE A 235 5.49 -1.82 -11.76
N MET A 236 6.37 -2.32 -12.63
CA MET A 236 7.52 -1.56 -13.11
C MET A 236 7.18 -0.86 -14.42
N ASN A 237 7.36 0.46 -14.45
CA ASN A 237 7.10 1.25 -15.65
C ASN A 237 8.11 0.96 -16.79
N TYR A 238 7.74 1.31 -18.01
CA TYR A 238 8.57 1.15 -19.22
C TYR A 238 8.95 2.50 -19.83
N TYR A 239 10.09 2.54 -20.51
CA TYR A 239 10.46 3.61 -21.42
C TYR A 239 9.37 3.80 -22.50
N PRO A 240 9.02 5.05 -22.89
CA PRO A 240 9.56 6.34 -22.43
C PRO A 240 8.76 6.96 -21.25
N HIS A 241 7.93 6.18 -20.56
CA HIS A 241 6.97 6.64 -19.58
C HIS A 241 7.44 6.38 -18.15
N TYR A 242 8.46 7.11 -17.71
CA TYR A 242 9.11 6.91 -16.40
C TYR A 242 8.16 7.11 -15.21
N PHE A 243 7.38 8.19 -15.23
CA PHE A 243 6.50 8.56 -14.12
C PHE A 243 5.01 8.35 -14.41
N THR A 244 4.60 8.37 -15.68
CA THR A 244 3.19 8.53 -16.07
C THR A 244 2.39 7.22 -16.11
N GLN A 245 2.99 6.09 -15.75
CA GLN A 245 2.28 4.81 -15.60
C GLN A 245 1.81 4.61 -14.15
N ARG A 246 0.84 3.72 -13.92
CA ARG A 246 0.27 3.45 -12.59
C ARG A 246 1.23 2.57 -11.78
N THR A 247 2.23 3.21 -11.21
CA THR A 247 3.33 2.58 -10.46
C THR A 247 3.58 3.29 -9.14
N LEU A 248 4.06 2.56 -8.12
CA LEU A 248 4.56 3.11 -6.86
C LEU A 248 5.93 3.80 -7.04
N THR A 249 6.72 3.35 -8.01
CA THR A 249 8.08 3.85 -8.29
C THR A 249 8.25 4.21 -9.76
N ALA A 250 9.21 5.08 -10.05
CA ALA A 250 9.70 5.37 -11.39
C ALA A 250 11.06 4.69 -11.59
N ARG A 251 11.08 3.69 -12.49
CA ARG A 251 12.22 2.87 -12.88
C ARG A 251 12.97 3.51 -14.03
N PHE A 252 14.29 3.63 -13.87
CA PHE A 252 15.25 4.06 -14.88
C PHE A 252 16.24 2.93 -15.17
N GLN A 253 16.29 2.48 -16.43
CA GLN A 253 17.23 1.45 -16.88
C GLN A 253 18.48 2.15 -17.44
N MET A 254 19.55 2.19 -16.65
CA MET A 254 20.77 2.95 -16.92
C MET A 254 21.69 2.20 -17.90
N ASN A 255 21.21 2.03 -19.13
CA ASN A 255 21.86 1.23 -20.18
C ASN A 255 23.17 1.84 -20.71
N ASN A 256 23.43 3.11 -20.40
CA ASN A 256 24.69 3.80 -20.73
C ASN A 256 25.85 3.44 -19.79
N THR A 257 25.61 2.63 -18.75
CA THR A 257 26.65 2.17 -17.81
C THR A 257 27.11 0.73 -18.10
N LYS A 258 28.24 0.33 -17.53
CA LYS A 258 28.81 -1.03 -17.67
C LYS A 258 29.16 -1.60 -16.29
N PRO A 259 28.50 -2.68 -15.83
CA PRO A 259 27.28 -3.25 -16.44
C PRO A 259 26.11 -2.25 -16.39
N PRO A 260 25.10 -2.39 -17.26
CA PRO A 260 23.83 -1.69 -17.08
C PRO A 260 23.26 -1.93 -15.68
N HIS A 261 22.66 -0.91 -15.09
CA HIS A 261 22.01 -1.01 -13.78
C HIS A 261 20.63 -0.37 -13.80
N VAL A 262 19.89 -0.50 -12.69
CA VAL A 262 18.55 0.08 -12.54
C VAL A 262 18.53 1.03 -11.35
N GLN A 263 17.87 2.17 -11.53
CA GLN A 263 17.57 3.13 -10.46
C GLN A 263 16.07 3.20 -10.29
N MET A 264 15.61 3.35 -9.05
CA MET A 264 14.22 3.60 -8.71
C MET A 264 14.12 4.96 -8.02
N VAL A 265 13.03 5.68 -8.31
CA VAL A 265 12.61 6.90 -7.62
C VAL A 265 11.23 6.64 -7.03
N ARG A 266 11.05 6.95 -5.76
CA ARG A 266 9.74 6.85 -5.08
C ARG A 266 8.80 7.92 -5.63
N LYS A 267 7.60 7.51 -6.05
CA LYS A 267 6.57 8.46 -6.50
C LYS A 267 5.73 8.94 -5.32
N PRO A 268 5.04 10.09 -5.44
CA PRO A 268 4.24 10.63 -4.34
C PRO A 268 3.15 9.67 -3.83
N VAL A 269 2.60 8.81 -4.69
CA VAL A 269 1.62 7.80 -4.27
C VAL A 269 2.22 6.81 -3.25
N LEU A 270 3.48 6.39 -3.40
CA LEU A 270 4.13 5.55 -2.40
C LEU A 270 4.44 6.36 -1.12
N THR A 271 4.75 7.65 -1.26
CA THR A 271 4.92 8.54 -0.11
C THR A 271 3.64 8.65 0.73
N VAL A 272 2.47 8.78 0.09
CA VAL A 272 1.21 8.89 0.82
C VAL A 272 0.80 7.59 1.51
N MET A 273 1.20 6.42 0.99
CA MET A 273 1.03 5.15 1.71
C MET A 273 1.80 5.16 3.04
N GLY A 274 3.00 5.77 3.07
CA GLY A 274 3.75 5.97 4.31
C GLY A 274 3.06 6.92 5.30
N LEU A 275 2.33 7.92 4.81
CA LEU A 275 1.52 8.82 5.65
C LEU A 275 0.27 8.11 6.20
N LEU A 276 -0.43 7.35 5.36
CA LEU A 276 -1.58 6.53 5.76
C LEU A 276 -1.20 5.50 6.84
N ALA A 277 0.03 4.97 6.81
CA ALA A 277 0.53 4.05 7.83
C ALA A 277 0.65 4.66 9.25
N LEU A 278 0.58 5.99 9.38
CA LEU A 278 0.57 6.69 10.67
C LEU A 278 -0.82 6.76 11.31
N LEU A 279 -1.89 6.39 10.60
CA LEU A 279 -3.24 6.35 11.15
C LEU A 279 -3.35 5.33 12.30
N GLY A 280 -4.00 5.72 13.39
CA GLY A 280 -4.29 4.88 14.53
C GLY A 280 -5.49 3.95 14.31
N GLU A 281 -5.70 3.03 15.24
CA GLU A 281 -6.74 2.00 15.17
C GLU A 281 -8.16 2.48 15.51
N VAL A 282 -8.31 3.67 16.11
CA VAL A 282 -9.62 4.23 16.46
C VAL A 282 -9.89 5.46 15.60
N HIS A 283 -10.92 5.40 14.75
CA HIS A 283 -11.37 6.54 13.96
C HIS A 283 -12.03 7.62 14.84
N ILE A 284 -11.79 8.89 14.51
CA ILE A 284 -12.40 10.05 15.18
C ILE A 284 -13.40 10.68 14.22
N SER A 285 -14.63 10.93 14.70
CA SER A 285 -15.61 11.69 13.91
C SER A 285 -15.13 13.13 13.69
N THR A 286 -15.17 13.56 12.43
CA THR A 286 -14.80 14.90 11.98
C THR A 286 -16.04 15.60 11.40
N GLN A 287 -16.05 16.92 11.47
CA GLN A 287 -17.10 17.74 10.89
C GLN A 287 -16.46 18.84 10.06
N ILE A 288 -16.78 18.87 8.76
CA ILE A 288 -16.33 19.90 7.84
C ILE A 288 -17.49 20.89 7.65
N TYR A 289 -17.22 22.17 7.93
CA TYR A 289 -18.16 23.26 7.68
C TYR A 289 -17.61 24.16 6.59
N VAL A 290 -18.43 24.45 5.59
CA VAL A 290 -18.09 25.37 4.49
C VAL A 290 -18.81 26.69 4.73
N ASP A 291 -18.06 27.79 4.81
CA ASP A 291 -18.63 29.13 4.97
C ASP A 291 -19.24 29.63 3.64
N GLY A 292 -20.57 29.80 3.61
CA GLY A 292 -21.31 30.48 2.53
C GLY A 292 -22.22 29.59 1.68
N ASP A 293 -23.13 30.23 0.93
CA ASP A 293 -24.11 29.62 0.00
C ASP A 293 -23.46 29.25 -1.36
N MET A 294 -22.23 28.74 -1.33
CA MET A 294 -21.50 28.37 -2.52
C MET A 294 -21.66 26.88 -2.77
N SER A 295 -22.31 26.57 -3.89
CA SER A 295 -22.34 25.29 -4.59
C SER A 295 -20.94 24.85 -5.07
N ILE A 296 -19.95 24.87 -4.19
CA ILE A 296 -18.60 24.37 -4.44
C ILE A 296 -18.64 22.86 -4.23
N ASN A 297 -18.03 22.09 -5.13
CA ASN A 297 -17.83 20.65 -4.99
C ASN A 297 -17.36 20.32 -3.57
N ASN A 298 -18.27 19.84 -2.72
CA ASN A 298 -17.99 19.45 -1.34
C ASN A 298 -16.95 18.32 -1.26
N ASP A 299 -16.66 17.66 -2.40
CA ASP A 299 -15.86 16.44 -2.46
C ASP A 299 -14.37 16.69 -2.77
N ILE A 300 -13.93 17.95 -2.81
CA ILE A 300 -12.50 18.27 -3.04
C ILE A 300 -11.69 18.08 -1.77
N ILE A 301 -12.25 18.45 -0.61
CA ILE A 301 -11.58 18.35 0.69
C ILE A 301 -12.17 17.18 1.47
N GLY A 302 -11.31 16.37 2.07
CA GLY A 302 -11.71 15.40 3.09
C GLY A 302 -10.67 15.25 4.19
N VAL A 303 -11.01 14.45 5.19
CA VAL A 303 -10.21 14.32 6.41
C VAL A 303 -10.39 12.96 7.07
N ILE A 304 -9.30 12.19 7.13
CA ILE A 304 -9.23 10.97 7.93
C ILE A 304 -8.58 11.33 9.27
N ALA A 305 -9.28 11.12 10.38
CA ALA A 305 -8.75 11.35 11.71
C ALA A 305 -8.79 10.09 12.56
N SER A 306 -7.72 9.84 13.31
CA SER A 306 -7.60 8.64 14.16
C SER A 306 -6.79 8.91 15.42
N ILE A 307 -7.04 8.12 16.46
CA ILE A 307 -6.19 8.02 17.65
C ILE A 307 -5.56 6.64 17.77
N HIS A 308 -4.41 6.61 18.43
CA HIS A 308 -3.76 5.40 18.89
C HIS A 308 -3.68 5.41 20.42
N ASP A 309 -4.16 4.34 21.04
CA ASP A 309 -3.97 4.09 22.47
C ASP A 309 -2.76 3.20 22.73
N PRO A 310 -1.83 3.62 23.63
CA PRO A 310 -0.57 2.93 23.81
C PRO A 310 -0.76 1.50 24.31
N LYS A 311 -0.04 0.56 23.69
CA LYS A 311 -0.12 -0.85 24.07
C LYS A 311 0.47 -1.08 25.45
N LYS A 312 -0.29 -1.80 26.30
CA LYS A 312 0.12 -2.13 27.67
C LYS A 312 1.47 -2.85 27.69
N GLY A 313 2.43 -2.30 28.43
CA GLY A 313 3.76 -2.88 28.62
C GLY A 313 4.84 -2.38 27.64
N ILE A 314 4.46 -1.67 26.58
CA ILE A 314 5.41 -1.08 25.63
C ILE A 314 5.71 0.36 26.07
N LYS A 315 6.89 0.59 26.68
CA LYS A 315 7.25 1.90 27.27
C LYS A 315 7.65 2.96 26.25
N SER A 316 8.10 2.55 25.07
CA SER A 316 8.42 3.42 23.94
C SER A 316 7.17 3.89 23.19
N ASP A 317 6.03 3.25 23.44
CA ASP A 317 4.74 3.59 22.87
C ASP A 317 4.02 4.66 23.71
N SER A 318 3.22 5.48 23.06
CA SER A 318 2.52 6.61 23.67
C SER A 318 1.25 6.94 22.89
N TRP A 319 0.37 7.74 23.50
CA TRP A 319 -0.85 8.18 22.83
C TRP A 319 -0.53 9.07 21.63
N GLN A 320 -1.30 8.89 20.56
CA GLN A 320 -1.13 9.63 19.31
C GLN A 320 -2.48 10.02 18.74
N ALA A 321 -2.52 11.12 18.02
CA ALA A 321 -3.60 11.46 17.10
C ALA A 321 -3.02 11.81 15.74
N THR A 322 -3.66 11.33 14.68
CA THR A 322 -3.25 11.54 13.31
C THR A 322 -4.43 12.13 12.55
N ILE A 323 -4.21 13.29 11.92
CA ILE A 323 -5.21 13.98 11.11
C ILE A 323 -4.63 14.13 9.71
N LEU A 324 -5.21 13.43 8.74
CA LEU A 324 -4.79 13.42 7.34
C LEU A 324 -5.83 14.16 6.51
N LEU A 325 -5.46 15.34 6.02
CA LEU A 325 -6.26 16.17 5.13
C LEU A 325 -5.81 15.97 3.70
N TYR A 326 -6.75 15.96 2.76
CA TYR A 326 -6.43 16.03 1.34
C TYR A 326 -7.22 17.12 0.64
N ALA A 327 -6.66 17.59 -0.47
CA ALA A 327 -7.35 18.37 -1.49
C ALA A 327 -7.18 17.64 -2.82
N SER A 328 -8.26 17.10 -3.39
CA SER A 328 -8.24 16.25 -4.58
C SER A 328 -9.47 16.46 -5.45
N ASN A 329 -9.25 16.81 -6.72
CA ASN A 329 -10.30 16.84 -7.74
C ASN A 329 -10.11 15.66 -8.71
N ASP A 330 -10.01 14.47 -8.12
CA ASP A 330 -9.76 13.20 -8.79
C ASP A 330 -8.50 13.27 -9.67
N ASN A 331 -8.63 13.01 -10.96
CA ASN A 331 -7.53 13.02 -11.91
C ASN A 331 -7.16 14.41 -12.45
N LYS A 332 -7.68 15.50 -11.85
CA LYS A 332 -7.45 16.88 -12.28
C LYS A 332 -6.69 17.69 -11.23
N THR A 333 -5.71 18.45 -11.70
CA THR A 333 -5.06 19.54 -10.97
C THR A 333 -5.83 20.85 -11.18
N SER A 334 -5.83 21.75 -10.19
CA SER A 334 -6.36 23.12 -10.32
C SER A 334 -5.36 24.15 -9.78
N THR A 335 -5.52 25.41 -10.17
CA THR A 335 -4.83 26.55 -9.54
C THR A 335 -5.51 27.00 -8.24
N ASP A 336 -6.64 26.40 -7.90
CA ASP A 336 -7.41 26.72 -6.70
C ASP A 336 -6.61 26.36 -5.43
N ILE A 337 -6.78 27.21 -4.41
CA ILE A 337 -6.19 27.01 -3.09
C ILE A 337 -7.34 27.02 -2.08
N GLN A 338 -7.45 25.94 -1.33
CA GLN A 338 -8.44 25.79 -0.27
C GLN A 338 -7.85 26.33 1.04
N PHE A 339 -8.60 27.21 1.71
CA PHE A 339 -8.20 27.79 2.99
C PHE A 339 -9.01 27.15 4.09
N LEU A 340 -8.34 26.48 5.03
CA LEU A 340 -9.00 25.73 6.09
C LEU A 340 -8.62 26.27 7.45
N THR A 341 -9.61 26.34 8.34
CA THR A 341 -9.41 26.59 9.76
C THR A 341 -9.72 25.31 10.51
N LEU A 342 -8.67 24.67 11.03
CA LEU A 342 -8.76 23.43 11.79
C LEU A 342 -8.91 23.77 13.26
N ASN A 343 -10.02 23.36 13.87
CA ASN A 343 -10.29 23.56 15.29
C ASN A 343 -10.15 22.23 16.03
N PHE A 344 -9.05 22.08 16.75
CA PHE A 344 -8.77 20.91 17.58
C PHE A 344 -9.28 21.20 18.98
N THR A 345 -10.17 20.35 19.49
CA THR A 345 -10.76 20.52 20.82
C THR A 345 -10.62 19.26 21.66
N ASN A 346 -10.59 19.43 22.99
CA ASN A 346 -10.60 18.33 23.95
C ASN A 346 -9.39 17.39 23.88
N PHE A 347 -8.22 17.89 23.47
CA PHE A 347 -6.99 17.09 23.53
C PHE A 347 -6.53 16.93 25.00
N PRO A 348 -5.83 15.82 25.32
CA PRO A 348 -5.40 15.55 26.69
C PRO A 348 -4.52 16.66 27.30
N LYS A 349 -5.05 17.38 28.30
CA LYS A 349 -4.39 18.55 28.92
C LYS A 349 -3.21 18.23 29.84
N SER A 350 -3.12 16.99 30.32
CA SER A 350 -2.09 16.53 31.26
C SER A 350 -0.83 15.97 30.59
N LYS A 351 -0.78 16.01 29.24
CA LYS A 351 0.27 15.37 28.44
C LYS A 351 1.18 16.41 27.82
N ASP A 352 2.48 16.13 27.80
CA ASP A 352 3.46 16.91 27.03
C ASP A 352 3.34 16.50 25.55
N LEU A 353 2.38 17.14 24.88
CA LEU A 353 2.06 16.90 23.48
C LEU A 353 2.91 17.79 22.55
N VAL A 354 3.36 17.20 21.46
CA VAL A 354 3.93 17.93 20.31
C VAL A 354 3.18 17.53 19.05
N TYR A 355 3.18 18.39 18.04
CA TYR A 355 2.70 18.03 16.71
C TYR A 355 3.77 18.27 15.65
N VAL A 356 3.76 17.41 14.63
CA VAL A 356 4.59 17.48 13.43
C VAL A 356 3.66 17.49 12.22
N THR A 357 3.99 18.26 11.20
CA THR A 357 3.25 18.27 9.94
C THR A 357 4.07 17.60 8.84
N TYR A 358 3.40 16.86 7.96
CA TYR A 358 3.96 16.27 6.75
C TYR A 358 3.10 16.72 5.57
N TYR A 359 3.70 17.43 4.63
CA TYR A 359 2.98 18.05 3.53
C TYR A 359 3.54 17.62 2.18
N ILE A 360 2.64 17.27 1.25
CA ILE A 360 2.99 17.01 -0.16
C ILE A 360 2.08 17.80 -1.10
N ASP A 361 2.66 18.35 -2.17
CA ASP A 361 1.96 18.95 -3.30
C ASP A 361 2.78 18.86 -4.59
N ASN A 362 2.20 19.33 -5.70
CA ASN A 362 2.84 19.29 -7.00
C ASN A 362 3.99 20.30 -7.19
N THR A 363 4.24 21.19 -6.22
CA THR A 363 5.24 22.26 -6.30
C THR A 363 6.53 21.89 -5.54
N LEU A 364 6.40 21.32 -4.34
CA LEU A 364 7.49 21.10 -3.40
C LEU A 364 7.98 19.64 -3.36
N THR A 365 7.10 18.67 -3.58
CA THR A 365 7.39 17.24 -3.35
C THR A 365 7.03 16.39 -4.56
N ASN A 366 7.49 16.84 -5.72
CA ASN A 366 7.16 16.23 -7.01
C ASN A 366 8.43 15.82 -7.78
N PRO A 367 8.91 14.57 -7.61
CA PRO A 367 10.07 14.06 -8.35
C PRO A 367 9.89 14.07 -9.87
N PHE A 368 8.65 13.94 -10.35
CA PHE A 368 8.35 14.01 -11.78
C PHE A 368 8.62 15.42 -12.34
N LEU A 369 8.24 16.46 -11.60
CA LEU A 369 8.55 17.85 -11.95
C LEU A 369 10.06 18.12 -11.89
N GLU A 370 10.78 17.61 -10.89
CA GLU A 370 12.24 17.76 -10.81
C GLU A 370 12.95 17.09 -11.99
N TRP A 371 12.50 15.91 -12.41
CA TRP A 371 13.01 15.23 -13.60
C TRP A 371 12.75 16.05 -14.88
N GLN A 372 11.58 16.70 -15.00
CA GLN A 372 11.29 17.60 -16.10
C GLN A 372 12.20 18.85 -16.11
N LYS A 373 12.48 19.43 -14.93
CA LYS A 373 13.35 20.63 -14.80
C LYS A 373 14.79 20.37 -15.27
N VAL A 374 15.30 19.16 -15.09
CA VAL A 374 16.64 18.76 -15.59
C VAL A 374 16.62 18.29 -17.06
N GLY A 375 15.51 18.49 -17.77
CA GLY A 375 15.40 18.21 -19.20
C GLY A 375 14.93 16.79 -19.54
N SER A 376 14.31 16.09 -18.59
CA SER A 376 13.75 14.74 -18.79
C SER A 376 14.75 13.71 -19.37
N PRO A 377 15.98 13.59 -18.83
CA PRO A 377 16.97 12.68 -19.39
C PRO A 377 16.57 11.22 -19.20
N ASP A 378 16.84 10.39 -20.21
CA ASP A 378 16.69 8.93 -20.15
C ASP A 378 17.69 8.29 -19.17
N PHE A 379 18.86 8.91 -19.04
CA PHE A 379 19.93 8.46 -18.16
C PHE A 379 20.37 9.61 -17.24
N PRO A 380 19.59 9.95 -16.18
CA PRO A 380 19.99 10.97 -15.24
C PRO A 380 21.36 10.67 -14.60
N THR A 381 22.18 11.69 -14.45
CA THR A 381 23.44 11.64 -13.70
C THR A 381 23.17 11.46 -12.19
N ILE A 382 24.20 11.13 -11.42
CA ILE A 382 24.08 11.02 -9.95
C ILE A 382 23.55 12.32 -9.35
N LYS A 383 24.03 13.48 -9.83
CA LYS A 383 23.59 14.79 -9.35
C LYS A 383 22.11 15.04 -9.67
N GLU A 384 21.67 14.69 -10.87
CA GLU A 384 20.26 14.81 -11.26
C GLU A 384 19.38 13.86 -10.47
N PHE A 385 19.81 12.61 -10.23
CA PHE A 385 19.09 11.70 -9.35
C PHE A 385 18.98 12.24 -7.92
N ASN A 386 20.03 12.84 -7.37
CA ASN A 386 19.96 13.45 -6.05
C ASN A 386 18.94 14.59 -6.02
N GLN A 387 18.89 15.45 -7.05
CA GLN A 387 17.86 16.49 -7.17
C GLN A 387 16.45 15.92 -7.30
N ILE A 388 16.25 14.85 -8.08
CA ILE A 388 14.95 14.20 -8.24
C ILE A 388 14.50 13.55 -6.93
N ARG A 389 15.41 12.85 -6.24
CA ARG A 389 15.15 12.18 -4.95
C ARG A 389 14.90 13.16 -3.82
N ASP A 390 15.48 14.36 -3.91
CA ASP A 390 15.28 15.42 -2.94
C ASP A 390 13.82 15.87 -2.80
N ALA A 391 12.96 15.52 -3.76
CA ALA A 391 11.53 15.77 -3.78
C ALA A 391 10.65 14.53 -3.45
N GLU A 392 11.23 13.38 -3.07
CA GLU A 392 10.46 12.16 -2.72
C GLU A 392 9.73 12.28 -1.37
N ASP A 393 10.38 12.91 -0.40
CA ASP A 393 9.90 13.03 0.97
C ASP A 393 8.91 14.19 1.14
N PRO A 394 7.96 14.08 2.09
CA PRO A 394 7.12 15.20 2.46
C PRO A 394 7.95 16.37 3.03
N VAL A 395 7.44 17.59 2.90
CA VAL A 395 7.94 18.72 3.67
C VAL A 395 7.51 18.52 5.13
N VAL A 396 8.49 18.52 6.04
CA VAL A 396 8.26 18.25 7.47
C VAL A 396 8.48 19.51 8.29
N GLU A 397 7.50 19.90 9.11
CA GLU A 397 7.65 20.99 10.08
C GLU A 397 7.38 20.53 11.52
N GLY A 398 8.06 21.17 12.47
CA GLY A 398 8.03 20.79 13.89
C GLY A 398 9.21 19.90 14.29
N PRO A 399 9.14 19.26 15.47
CA PRO A 399 8.00 19.21 16.39
C PRO A 399 7.71 20.55 17.07
N THR A 400 6.43 20.91 17.14
CA THR A 400 5.94 22.12 17.81
C THR A 400 5.13 21.74 19.04
N SER A 401 5.33 22.43 20.17
CA SER A 401 4.56 22.18 21.39
C SER A 401 3.07 22.43 21.16
N PHE A 402 2.24 21.49 21.60
CA PHE A 402 0.79 21.64 21.59
C PHE A 402 0.34 22.48 22.81
N PRO A 403 -0.69 23.34 22.68
CA PRO A 403 -1.17 24.17 23.79
C PRO A 403 -1.65 23.36 25.00
N LYS A 404 -1.30 23.81 26.21
CA LYS A 404 -1.66 23.12 27.46
C LYS A 404 -3.16 23.18 27.75
N GLU A 405 -3.87 24.14 27.16
CA GLU A 405 -5.33 24.22 27.27
C GLU A 405 -6.03 23.03 26.58
N GLY A 406 -5.34 22.31 25.70
CA GLY A 406 -5.88 21.15 24.96
C GLY A 406 -6.66 21.54 23.70
N ASP A 407 -6.66 22.82 23.33
CA ASP A 407 -7.34 23.34 22.16
C ASP A 407 -6.35 24.13 21.29
N VAL A 408 -6.40 23.95 19.97
CA VAL A 408 -5.57 24.72 19.03
C VAL A 408 -6.32 25.02 17.75
N ILE A 409 -6.08 26.20 17.18
CA ILE A 409 -6.60 26.59 15.88
C ILE A 409 -5.44 26.70 14.91
N LEU A 410 -5.46 25.91 13.84
CA LEU A 410 -4.48 25.97 12.76
C LEU A 410 -5.15 26.48 11.49
N LYS A 411 -4.49 27.42 10.81
CA LYS A 411 -4.92 27.89 9.49
C LYS A 411 -3.99 27.31 8.45
N VAL A 412 -4.53 26.51 7.55
CA VAL A 412 -3.76 25.80 6.52
C VAL A 412 -4.25 26.17 5.12
N LYS A 413 -3.36 26.07 4.14
CA LYS A 413 -3.64 26.31 2.73
C LYS A 413 -3.34 25.02 1.97
N LEU A 414 -4.32 24.51 1.24
CA LEU A 414 -4.21 23.28 0.48
C LEU A 414 -4.45 23.58 -1.01
N PRO A 415 -3.39 23.65 -1.83
CA PRO A 415 -3.51 23.62 -3.29
C PRO A 415 -4.17 22.32 -3.76
N VAL A 416 -4.76 22.32 -4.96
CA VAL A 416 -5.34 21.10 -5.55
C VAL A 416 -4.40 20.56 -6.64
N PRO A 417 -3.65 19.46 -6.42
CA PRO A 417 -3.73 18.53 -5.31
C PRO A 417 -2.77 18.85 -4.16
N SER A 418 -3.13 18.42 -2.95
CA SER A 418 -2.19 18.35 -1.82
C SER A 418 -2.68 17.37 -0.77
N VAL A 419 -1.76 16.92 0.07
CA VAL A 419 -2.05 16.12 1.27
C VAL A 419 -1.25 16.69 2.44
N LEU A 420 -1.92 16.87 3.58
CA LEU A 420 -1.33 17.35 4.82
C LEU A 420 -1.66 16.37 5.95
N LEU A 421 -0.65 15.73 6.52
CA LEU A 421 -0.78 14.96 7.74
C LEU A 421 -0.29 15.79 8.94
N ILE A 422 -1.08 15.84 10.00
CA ILE A 422 -0.72 16.41 11.30
C ILE A 422 -0.65 15.25 12.29
N HIS A 423 0.55 14.97 12.79
CA HIS A 423 0.82 13.89 13.75
C HIS A 423 1.07 14.48 15.12
N ILE A 424 0.15 14.25 16.05
CA ILE A 424 0.19 14.75 17.42
C ILE A 424 0.59 13.57 18.32
N CYS A 425 1.64 13.74 19.11
CA CYS A 425 2.18 12.67 19.94
C CYS A 425 2.44 13.13 21.38
N GLU A 426 2.16 12.24 22.32
CA GLU A 426 2.62 12.33 23.71
C GLU A 426 4.05 11.82 23.84
N GLN A 427 4.86 12.46 24.70
CA GLN A 427 6.21 11.99 24.99
C GLN A 427 6.19 10.56 25.60
N PRO A 428 6.81 9.56 24.94
CA PRO A 428 6.88 8.22 25.49
C PRO A 428 7.81 8.17 26.71
N ARG A 429 7.62 7.16 27.56
CA ARG A 429 8.41 6.96 28.79
C ARG A 429 9.80 6.39 28.54
N SER A 430 10.08 5.94 27.32
CA SER A 430 11.37 5.36 26.95
C SER A 430 11.73 5.71 25.51
N PRO A 431 13.03 5.68 25.16
CA PRO A 431 13.47 5.87 23.79
C PRO A 431 12.83 4.87 22.82
N PRO A 432 12.86 5.14 21.50
CA PRO A 432 12.51 4.16 20.48
C PRO A 432 13.30 2.86 20.64
N GLY A 433 12.69 1.75 20.22
CA GLY A 433 13.40 0.48 20.16
C GLY A 433 14.44 0.42 19.04
N ARG A 434 15.09 -0.73 18.91
CA ARG A 434 16.23 -0.91 17.99
C ARG A 434 15.72 -1.14 16.56
N VAL A 435 16.43 -0.56 15.59
CA VAL A 435 16.27 -0.89 14.16
C VAL A 435 16.89 -2.26 13.87
N THR A 436 16.18 -3.08 13.09
CA THR A 436 16.59 -4.47 12.80
C THR A 436 16.69 -4.74 11.30
N HIS A 437 17.19 -5.92 10.93
CA HIS A 437 17.30 -6.38 9.54
C HIS A 437 17.92 -5.35 8.57
N VAL A 438 18.92 -4.59 9.05
CA VAL A 438 19.68 -3.69 8.18
C VAL A 438 20.39 -4.54 7.13
N ARG A 439 20.22 -4.18 5.86
CA ARG A 439 20.93 -4.79 4.72
C ARG A 439 21.26 -3.74 3.68
N ILE A 440 22.24 -4.07 2.85
CA ILE A 440 22.77 -3.18 1.82
C ILE A 440 22.45 -3.79 0.46
N ILE A 441 21.72 -3.03 -0.37
CA ILE A 441 21.39 -3.40 -1.74
C ILE A 441 22.35 -2.64 -2.66
N PRO A 442 23.27 -3.32 -3.35
CA PRO A 442 24.14 -2.68 -4.33
C PRO A 442 23.31 -2.17 -5.52
N ILE A 443 23.50 -0.90 -5.90
CA ILE A 443 22.83 -0.31 -7.07
C ILE A 443 23.82 -0.28 -8.25
N PHE A 444 24.97 0.36 -8.05
CA PHE A 444 26.05 0.47 -9.02
C PHE A 444 27.36 0.81 -8.29
N ASN A 445 28.48 0.86 -9.00
CA ASN A 445 29.76 1.30 -8.44
C ASN A 445 29.60 2.64 -7.70
N GLY A 446 29.93 2.66 -6.41
CA GLY A 446 29.81 3.85 -5.56
C GLY A 446 28.38 4.24 -5.16
N GLN A 447 27.38 3.36 -5.37
CA GLN A 447 25.97 3.64 -5.08
C GLN A 447 25.26 2.43 -4.46
N ILE A 448 24.58 2.65 -3.34
CA ILE A 448 23.87 1.60 -2.60
C ILE A 448 22.52 2.10 -2.07
N SER A 449 21.63 1.18 -1.73
CA SER A 449 20.52 1.46 -0.80
C SER A 449 20.75 0.74 0.53
N VAL A 450 20.59 1.46 1.62
CA VAL A 450 20.49 0.89 2.97
C VAL A 450 19.01 0.71 3.27
N VAL A 451 18.59 -0.51 3.58
CA VAL A 451 17.19 -0.81 3.96
C VAL A 451 17.16 -1.51 5.31
N TRP A 452 16.07 -1.34 6.05
CA TRP A 452 15.92 -1.89 7.39
C TRP A 452 14.46 -2.19 7.74
N SER A 453 14.25 -2.86 8.87
CA SER A 453 12.92 -3.09 9.44
C SER A 453 12.76 -2.30 10.74
N ASP A 454 11.59 -1.69 10.90
CA ASP A 454 11.18 -0.93 12.08
C ASP A 454 10.32 -1.75 13.05
N GLU A 455 10.19 -3.06 12.84
CA GLU A 455 9.36 -3.96 13.63
C GLU A 455 9.58 -3.84 15.15
N GLN A 456 10.81 -3.54 15.59
CA GLN A 456 11.18 -3.40 17.01
C GLN A 456 11.30 -1.95 17.49
N VAL A 457 11.03 -0.96 16.64
CA VAL A 457 11.06 0.47 17.01
C VAL A 457 9.86 0.83 17.88
N LYS A 458 8.70 0.21 17.61
CA LYS A 458 7.45 0.21 18.41
C LYS A 458 6.74 1.57 18.62
N THR A 459 7.32 2.68 18.18
CA THR A 459 6.67 4.01 18.18
C THR A 459 6.63 4.55 16.78
N ARG A 460 5.58 5.31 16.45
CA ARG A 460 5.44 6.03 15.18
C ARG A 460 5.82 7.51 15.29
N CYS A 461 6.05 8.02 16.50
CA CYS A 461 6.40 9.42 16.77
C CYS A 461 7.88 9.69 16.47
N LEU A 462 8.30 9.40 15.24
CA LEU A 462 9.67 9.38 14.78
C LEU A 462 10.00 10.63 13.98
N LYS A 463 11.03 11.34 14.42
CA LYS A 463 11.56 12.50 13.70
C LYS A 463 12.34 12.08 12.47
N THR A 464 13.18 11.05 12.61
CA THR A 464 14.02 10.53 11.53
C THR A 464 14.60 9.18 11.90
N TYR A 465 15.12 8.48 10.90
CA TYR A 465 16.22 7.53 11.06
C TYR A 465 17.57 8.23 10.82
N GLU A 466 18.54 7.97 11.70
CA GLU A 466 19.94 8.37 11.50
C GLU A 466 20.70 7.20 10.93
N VAL A 467 21.19 7.35 9.70
CA VAL A 467 22.03 6.38 9.01
C VAL A 467 23.48 6.83 9.16
N GLU A 468 24.34 5.94 9.67
CA GLU A 468 25.76 6.22 9.82
C GLU A 468 26.63 5.26 9.04
N PHE A 469 27.76 5.79 8.57
CA PHE A 469 28.78 5.08 7.80
C PHE A 469 30.16 5.22 8.43
N SER A 470 30.95 4.16 8.36
CA SER A 470 32.34 4.11 8.81
C SER A 470 33.18 3.28 7.84
N THR A 471 34.29 3.80 7.35
CA THR A 471 35.20 3.03 6.47
C THR A 471 36.03 2.00 7.25
N ASP A 472 36.34 2.28 8.52
CA ASP A 472 37.19 1.46 9.39
C ASP A 472 36.40 0.63 10.43
N GLY A 473 35.13 0.94 10.64
CA GLY A 473 34.27 0.33 11.66
C GLY A 473 34.48 0.91 13.06
N LEU A 474 35.28 1.97 13.19
CA LEU A 474 35.61 2.62 14.46
C LEU A 474 34.93 3.99 14.56
N ILE A 475 35.07 4.83 13.52
CA ILE A 475 34.52 6.18 13.51
C ILE A 475 33.33 6.22 12.54
N PHE A 476 32.14 6.34 13.12
CA PHE A 476 30.89 6.47 12.37
C PHE A 476 30.52 7.94 12.17
N ARG A 477 30.03 8.27 10.98
CA ARG A 477 29.53 9.60 10.62
C ARG A 477 28.12 9.48 10.06
N HIS A 478 27.25 10.40 10.45
CA HIS A 478 25.91 10.55 9.91
C HIS A 478 25.98 10.92 8.41
N ILE A 479 25.23 10.21 7.56
CA ILE A 479 25.30 10.37 6.09
C ILE A 479 24.03 10.92 5.44
N ASN A 480 22.86 10.78 6.06
CA ASN A 480 21.65 11.41 5.55
C ASN A 480 21.53 12.86 6.01
N THR A 481 21.32 13.79 5.07
CA THR A 481 21.25 15.24 5.34
C THR A 481 19.83 15.72 5.65
N LYS A 482 18.82 14.98 5.18
CA LYS A 482 17.41 15.24 5.43
C LYS A 482 16.84 14.22 6.42
N PRO A 483 15.79 14.60 7.19
CA PRO A 483 15.01 13.65 7.95
C PRO A 483 14.42 12.57 7.04
N ILE A 484 14.48 11.32 7.46
CA ILE A 484 13.95 10.16 6.73
C ILE A 484 12.90 9.49 7.59
N ILE A 485 11.70 9.32 7.05
CA ILE A 485 10.61 8.58 7.69
C ILE A 485 10.35 7.20 7.06
N PHE A 486 10.96 6.93 5.90
CA PHE A 486 10.90 5.64 5.21
C PHE A 486 12.06 4.73 5.61
N THR A 487 11.86 3.42 5.56
CA THR A 487 12.85 2.42 5.97
C THR A 487 13.87 2.07 4.87
N LEU A 488 14.17 3.05 4.01
CA LEU A 488 15.12 2.96 2.91
C LEU A 488 15.86 4.29 2.75
N PHE A 489 17.18 4.22 2.55
CA PHE A 489 18.01 5.37 2.21
C PHE A 489 18.96 5.02 1.07
N THR A 490 18.94 5.82 -0.01
CA THR A 490 19.90 5.67 -1.11
C THR A 490 21.13 6.53 -0.85
N TYR A 491 22.31 5.91 -0.84
CA TYR A 491 23.59 6.55 -0.61
C TYR A 491 24.45 6.53 -1.87
N SER A 492 24.62 7.71 -2.47
CA SER A 492 25.41 7.95 -3.69
C SER A 492 26.35 9.15 -3.48
N PRO A 493 27.42 8.99 -2.67
CA PRO A 493 28.33 10.10 -2.35
C PRO A 493 29.18 10.52 -3.55
N ASP A 494 29.53 11.81 -3.63
CA ASP A 494 30.42 12.34 -4.68
C ASP A 494 31.80 11.67 -4.71
N THR A 495 32.25 11.15 -3.57
CA THR A 495 33.52 10.42 -3.45
C THR A 495 33.47 9.02 -4.06
N GLY A 496 32.28 8.46 -4.30
CA GLY A 496 32.06 7.07 -4.68
C GLY A 496 32.43 6.04 -3.59
N ILE A 497 32.78 6.49 -2.37
CA ILE A 497 33.23 5.58 -1.31
C ILE A 497 32.02 5.05 -0.54
N VAL A 498 31.70 3.77 -0.78
CA VAL A 498 30.59 3.06 -0.10
C VAL A 498 31.06 1.78 0.63
N SER A 499 32.32 1.36 0.48
CA SER A 499 32.86 0.21 1.22
C SER A 499 33.12 0.57 2.69
N GLY A 500 32.56 -0.20 3.62
CA GLY A 500 32.69 0.05 5.06
C GLY A 500 31.62 -0.63 5.90
N TYR A 501 31.19 0.02 6.96
CA TYR A 501 30.18 -0.44 7.92
C TYR A 501 29.05 0.58 8.02
N TYR A 502 27.83 0.06 8.03
CA TYR A 502 26.59 0.85 8.12
C TYR A 502 25.82 0.50 9.38
N ARG A 503 25.25 1.49 10.05
CA ARG A 503 24.31 1.28 11.17
C ARG A 503 23.21 2.32 11.14
N VAL A 504 22.05 1.97 11.66
CA VAL A 504 20.86 2.84 11.64
C VAL A 504 20.26 2.90 13.04
N ARG A 505 19.72 4.05 13.45
CA ARG A 505 18.86 4.16 14.65
C ARG A 505 17.67 5.07 14.39
N ALA A 506 16.58 4.84 15.11
CA ALA A 506 15.42 5.71 15.13
C ALA A 506 15.64 6.87 16.13
N VAL A 507 15.13 8.04 15.82
CA VAL A 507 15.10 9.22 16.71
C VAL A 507 13.68 9.74 16.80
N ASN A 508 13.14 9.88 18.01
CA ASN A 508 11.78 10.38 18.21
C ASN A 508 11.69 11.92 18.12
N PHE A 509 10.46 12.45 18.17
CA PHE A 509 10.20 13.90 18.15
C PHE A 509 10.92 14.69 19.26
N TRP A 510 11.23 14.07 20.40
CA TRP A 510 11.95 14.72 21.50
C TRP A 510 13.48 14.58 21.38
N ASN A 511 14.00 14.33 20.16
CA ASN A 511 15.42 14.10 19.88
C ASN A 511 16.03 13.00 20.76
N THR A 512 15.23 12.03 21.21
CA THR A 512 15.71 10.90 22.01
C THR A 512 16.04 9.74 21.07
N PRO A 513 17.33 9.36 20.95
CA PRO A 513 17.74 8.28 20.05
C PRO A 513 17.47 6.90 20.66
N GLY A 514 17.00 5.98 19.84
CA GLY A 514 17.02 4.56 20.14
C GLY A 514 18.43 3.95 20.00
N PRO A 515 18.61 2.67 20.36
CA PRO A 515 19.86 1.96 20.12
C PRO A 515 20.14 1.83 18.62
N TYR A 516 21.42 1.92 18.23
CA TYR A 516 21.83 1.53 16.87
C TYR A 516 21.54 0.05 16.61
N SER A 517 21.24 -0.24 15.34
CA SER A 517 21.30 -1.58 14.78
C SER A 517 22.70 -2.18 14.96
N VAL A 518 22.79 -3.50 14.79
CA VAL A 518 24.09 -4.14 14.60
C VAL A 518 24.72 -3.58 13.30
N PRO A 519 26.00 -3.16 13.32
CA PRO A 519 26.66 -2.68 12.11
C PRO A 519 26.75 -3.76 11.03
N VAL A 520 26.47 -3.38 9.79
CA VAL A 520 26.52 -4.25 8.61
C VAL A 520 27.71 -3.86 7.77
N LYS A 521 28.61 -4.81 7.52
CA LYS A 521 29.75 -4.60 6.63
C LYS A 521 29.32 -4.73 5.18
N TYR A 522 29.72 -3.78 4.35
CA TYR A 522 29.59 -3.84 2.90
C TYR A 522 30.95 -3.64 2.25
N ARG A 523 31.19 -4.40 1.19
CA ARG A 523 32.35 -4.24 0.31
C ARG A 523 31.81 -4.08 -1.09
N ASP A 524 32.19 -3.01 -1.74
CA ASP A 524 31.86 -2.80 -3.14
C ASP A 524 32.63 -3.80 -3.99
N LEU A 525 31.90 -4.50 -4.87
CA LEU A 525 32.42 -5.59 -5.71
C LEU A 525 32.25 -5.29 -7.20
N PHE A 526 31.73 -4.11 -7.56
CA PHE A 526 31.55 -3.68 -8.95
C PHE A 526 32.87 -3.50 -9.69
#